data_AF-A0A182DXY4-F1
#
_entry.id   AF-A0A182DXY4-F1
#
_cell.length_a   1.000
_cell.length_b   1.000
_cell.length_c   1.000
_cell.angle_alpha   90.00
_cell.angle_beta   90.00
_cell.angle_gamma   90.00
#
_symmetry.space_group_name_H-M   'P 1'
#
loop_
_entity.id
_entity.type
_entity.pdbx_description
1 polymer ?
#
loop_
_entity_poly.entity_id
_entity_poly.type
_entity_poly.pdbx_seq_one_letter_code
_entity_poly.pdbx_strand_id
1 'polypeptide(L)'
;MLLICAITVAAKQYVGEPLQCWVPAEFQSSWEQYIENFCFVESTYFVPFVDDMPMDATKRDQHQIQYYQWIPFILILQALLFLIPRAIWTMFNWRTDT
;
A
#
# COMPACT_ATOMS: atom_id res chain seq x y z
N MET A 1 -1.12 -18.52 4.27
CA MET A 1 -2.11 -17.74 3.49
C MET A 1 -1.85 -16.23 3.67
N LEU A 2 -2.11 -15.62 4.83
CA LEU A 2 -1.91 -14.17 5.03
C LEU A 2 -0.46 -13.69 4.79
N LEU A 3 0.54 -14.44 5.24
CA LEU A 3 1.96 -14.14 4.96
C LEU A 3 2.29 -14.18 3.47
N ILE A 4 1.71 -15.13 2.73
CA ILE A 4 1.93 -15.27 1.29
C ILE A 4 1.28 -14.08 0.57
N CYS A 5 0.04 -13.73 0.93
CA CYS A 5 -0.64 -12.55 0.41
C CYS A 5 0.15 -11.26 0.69
N ALA A 6 0.66 -11.09 1.90
CA ALA A 6 1.50 -9.94 2.28
C ALA A 6 2.76 -9.87 1.42
N ILE A 7 3.46 -10.99 1.23
CA ILE A 7 4.68 -11.05 0.40
C ILE A 7 4.36 -10.74 -1.06
N THR A 8 3.27 -11.29 -1.63
CA THR A 8 2.90 -11.03 -3.02
C THR A 8 2.50 -9.57 -3.27
N VAL A 9 1.78 -8.97 -2.33
CA VAL A 9 1.36 -7.57 -2.41
C VAL A 9 2.58 -6.66 -2.26
N ALA A 10 3.44 -6.91 -1.27
CA ALA A 10 4.68 -6.16 -1.10
C ALA A 10 5.61 -6.30 -2.31
N ALA A 11 5.77 -7.50 -2.87
CA ALA A 11 6.57 -7.71 -4.07
C ALA A 11 6.04 -6.88 -5.26
N LYS A 12 4.72 -6.81 -5.44
CA LYS A 12 4.12 -5.98 -6.49
C LYS A 12 4.29 -4.48 -6.25
N GLN A 13 4.17 -4.02 -5.01
CA GLN A 13 4.21 -2.60 -4.67
C GLN A 13 5.63 -2.02 -4.55
N TYR A 14 6.62 -2.81 -4.12
CA TYR A 14 7.99 -2.33 -3.89
C TYR A 14 8.98 -2.70 -5.02
N VAL A 15 8.74 -3.80 -5.73
CA VAL A 15 9.65 -4.29 -6.79
C VAL A 15 9.06 -4.05 -8.18
N GLY A 16 7.73 -3.97 -8.28
CA GLY A 16 7.03 -3.60 -9.51
C GLY A 16 6.64 -2.13 -9.54
N GLU A 17 5.90 -1.77 -10.58
CA GLU A 17 5.28 -0.45 -10.74
C GLU A 17 4.00 -0.42 -9.89
N PRO A 18 3.92 0.42 -8.84
CA PRO A 18 2.77 0.43 -7.93
C PRO A 18 1.50 0.97 -8.61
N LEU A 19 1.67 1.83 -9.61
CA LEU A 19 0.63 2.41 -10.45
C LEU A 19 1.21 2.80 -11.81
N GLN A 20 0.35 2.95 -12.81
CA GLN A 20 0.71 3.37 -14.17
C GLN A 20 0.07 4.73 -14.46
N CYS A 21 0.89 5.71 -14.84
CA CYS A 21 0.44 7.08 -15.13
C CYS A 21 0.24 7.30 -16.62
N TRP A 22 -0.83 8.02 -16.99
CA TRP A 22 -0.95 8.54 -18.35
C TRP A 22 -0.08 9.78 -18.50
N VAL A 23 1.06 9.63 -19.18
CA VAL A 23 2.05 10.68 -19.39
C VAL A 23 2.19 11.04 -20.88
N PRO A 24 2.61 12.28 -21.21
CA PRO A 24 2.88 12.68 -22.59
C PRO A 24 3.91 11.78 -23.28
N ALA A 25 3.69 11.51 -24.57
CA ALA A 25 4.53 10.61 -25.37
C ALA A 25 5.95 11.15 -25.65
N GLU A 26 6.19 12.44 -25.37
CA GLU A 26 7.52 13.06 -25.50
C GLU A 26 8.46 12.68 -24.35
N PHE A 27 7.95 12.14 -23.24
CA PHE A 27 8.77 11.77 -22.10
C PHE A 27 9.52 10.45 -22.33
N GLN A 28 10.76 10.41 -21.86
CA GLN A 28 11.56 9.19 -21.85
C GLN A 28 11.10 8.28 -20.70
N SER A 29 11.21 6.95 -20.87
CA SER A 29 10.79 5.95 -19.89
C SER A 29 11.31 6.17 -18.45
N SER A 30 12.50 6.75 -18.28
CA SER A 30 13.04 7.12 -16.96
C SER A 30 12.23 8.20 -16.24
N TRP A 31 11.63 9.14 -16.99
CA TRP A 31 10.74 10.15 -16.44
C TRP A 31 9.39 9.56 -16.06
N GLU A 32 8.90 8.59 -16.83
CA GLU A 32 7.65 7.88 -16.51
C GLU A 32 7.77 7.20 -15.14
N GLN A 33 8.85 6.44 -14.92
CA GLN A 33 9.14 5.79 -13.63
C GLN A 33 9.28 6.79 -12.48
N TYR A 34 9.89 7.96 -12.72
CA TYR A 34 10.00 9.00 -11.70
C TYR A 34 8.63 9.57 -11.33
N ILE A 35 7.80 9.87 -12.33
CA ILE A 35 6.45 10.43 -12.15
C ILE A 35 5.56 9.41 -11.43
N GLU A 36 5.61 8.14 -11.79
CA GLU A 36 4.85 7.07 -11.13
C GLU A 36 5.20 6.95 -9.65
N ASN A 37 6.49 6.94 -9.31
CA ASN A 37 6.94 6.91 -7.92
C ASN A 37 6.53 8.17 -7.16
N PHE A 38 6.66 9.35 -7.80
CA PHE A 38 6.24 10.60 -7.21
C PHE A 38 4.72 10.62 -6.93
N CYS A 39 3.91 10.21 -7.90
CA CYS A 39 2.45 10.10 -7.76
C CYS A 39 2.00 9.01 -6.79
N PHE A 40 2.82 8.00 -6.52
CA PHE A 40 2.51 6.98 -5.51
C PHE A 40 2.80 7.46 -4.09
N VAL A 41 3.88 8.22 -3.90
CA VAL A 41 4.26 8.78 -2.59
C VAL A 41 3.34 9.95 -2.23
N GLU A 42 3.08 10.84 -3.20
CA GLU A 42 2.07 11.88 -3.07
C GLU A 42 0.68 11.23 -3.08
N SER A 43 -0.23 11.66 -2.20
CA SER A 43 -1.56 11.05 -2.16
C SER A 43 -2.38 11.38 -3.41
N THR A 44 -2.96 10.37 -4.05
CA THR A 44 -3.84 10.55 -5.23
C THR A 44 -5.29 10.81 -4.80
N TYR A 45 -6.13 11.34 -5.69
CA TYR A 45 -7.54 11.60 -5.43
C TYR A 45 -8.37 11.26 -6.66
N PHE A 46 -9.65 10.91 -6.45
CA PHE A 46 -10.58 10.60 -7.53
C PHE A 46 -11.44 11.81 -7.88
N VAL A 47 -11.58 12.09 -9.17
CA VAL A 47 -12.49 13.13 -9.71
C VAL A 47 -13.44 12.48 -10.72
N PRO A 48 -14.76 12.65 -10.58
CA PRO A 48 -15.72 12.21 -11.60
C PRO A 48 -15.51 12.95 -12.92
N PHE A 49 -15.65 12.27 -14.06
CA PHE A 49 -15.46 12.88 -15.39
C PHE A 49 -16.46 14.00 -15.75
N VAL A 50 -17.53 14.17 -14.98
CA VAL A 50 -18.56 15.19 -15.20
C VAL A 50 -18.18 16.52 -14.54
N ASP A 51 -17.35 16.48 -13.50
CA ASP A 51 -16.95 17.66 -12.74
C ASP A 51 -15.62 18.22 -13.25
N ASP A 52 -15.47 19.54 -13.21
CA ASP A 52 -14.19 20.19 -13.47
C ASP A 52 -13.18 19.87 -12.37
N MET A 53 -11.88 19.91 -12.70
CA MET A 53 -10.83 19.71 -11.71
C MET A 53 -10.95 20.75 -10.58
N PRO A 54 -11.03 20.32 -9.31
CA PRO A 54 -11.21 21.23 -8.20
C PRO A 54 -9.97 22.13 -8.05
N MET A 55 -10.15 23.44 -8.16
CA MET A 55 -9.11 24.45 -7.93
C MET A 55 -8.79 24.63 -6.44
N ASP A 56 -9.74 24.26 -5.56
CA ASP A 56 -9.60 24.35 -4.11
C ASP A 56 -8.83 23.14 -3.54
N ALA A 57 -7.66 23.41 -2.95
CA ALA A 57 -6.82 22.38 -2.32
C ALA A 57 -7.54 21.60 -1.20
N THR A 58 -8.42 22.27 -0.45
CA THR A 58 -9.19 21.66 0.64
C THR A 58 -10.15 20.57 0.17
N LYS A 59 -10.76 20.72 -1.02
CA LYS A 59 -11.64 19.69 -1.59
C LYS A 59 -10.87 18.47 -2.10
N ARG A 60 -9.65 18.71 -2.58
CA ARG A 60 -8.73 17.68 -3.06
C ARG A 60 -8.24 16.79 -1.91
N ASP A 61 -7.86 17.40 -0.80
CA ASP A 61 -7.37 16.67 0.39
C ASP A 61 -8.44 15.77 1.02
N GLN A 62 -9.71 16.18 0.97
CA GLN A 62 -10.80 15.40 1.56
C GLN A 62 -11.03 14.03 0.88
N HIS A 63 -10.58 13.87 -0.38
CA HIS A 63 -10.77 12.65 -1.17
C HIS A 63 -9.44 11.95 -1.50
N GLN A 64 -8.42 12.13 -0.67
CA GLN A 64 -7.12 11.50 -0.87
C GLN A 64 -7.13 10.01 -0.54
N ILE A 65 -6.49 9.24 -1.42
CA ILE A 65 -6.41 7.79 -1.41
C ILE A 65 -5.00 7.39 -0.94
N GLN A 66 -4.83 7.28 0.38
CA GLN A 66 -3.55 6.96 1.02
C GLN A 66 -3.42 5.50 1.49
N TYR A 67 -4.51 4.72 1.45
CA TYR A 67 -4.54 3.39 2.08
C TYR A 67 -3.60 2.38 1.43
N TYR A 68 -3.29 2.50 0.13
CA TYR A 68 -2.42 1.57 -0.60
C TYR A 68 -1.01 1.47 -0.01
N GLN A 69 -0.50 2.56 0.54
CA GLN A 69 0.81 2.61 1.21
C GLN A 69 0.83 1.78 2.51
N TRP A 70 -0.32 1.67 3.20
CA TRP A 70 -0.43 1.03 4.52
C TRP A 70 -0.81 -0.45 4.49
N ILE A 71 -1.40 -0.92 3.39
CA ILE A 71 -1.78 -2.33 3.20
C ILE A 71 -0.67 -3.32 3.60
N PRO A 72 0.59 -3.22 3.12
CA PRO A 72 1.62 -4.21 3.45
C PRO A 72 1.92 -4.27 4.95
N PHE A 73 1.93 -3.12 5.64
CA PHE A 73 2.14 -3.06 7.09
C PHE A 73 0.99 -3.69 7.87
N ILE A 74 -0.26 -3.42 7.46
CA ILE A 74 -1.45 -4.00 8.09
C ILE A 74 -1.46 -5.52 7.93
N LEU A 75 -1.10 -6.04 6.75
CA LEU A 75 -1.04 -7.49 6.51
C LEU A 75 0.03 -8.19 7.35
N ILE A 76 1.20 -7.56 7.54
CA ILE A 76 2.25 -8.07 8.44
C ILE A 76 1.74 -8.08 9.88
N LEU A 77 1.15 -6.98 10.35
CA LEU A 77 0.58 -6.88 11.69
C LEU A 77 -0.49 -7.96 11.93
N GLN A 78 -1.40 -8.15 10.97
CA GLN A 78 -2.42 -9.18 11.04
C GLN A 78 -1.81 -10.58 11.15
N ALA A 79 -0.77 -10.88 10.36
CA ALA A 79 -0.07 -12.16 10.44
C ALA A 79 0.60 -12.38 11.81
N LEU A 80 1.19 -11.33 12.41
CA LEU A 80 1.75 -11.38 13.76
C LEU A 80 0.66 -11.62 14.81
N LEU A 81 -0.46 -10.90 14.75
CA LEU A 81 -1.59 -11.06 15.68
C LEU A 81 -2.15 -12.49 15.67
N PHE A 82 -2.19 -13.16 14.52
CA PHE A 82 -2.58 -14.58 14.46
C PHE A 82 -1.53 -15.54 15.00
N LEU A 83 -0.25 -15.16 15.00
CA LEU A 83 0.83 -15.97 15.56
C LEU A 83 0.90 -15.87 17.09
N ILE A 84 0.52 -14.73 17.66
CA ILE A 84 0.51 -14.47 19.12
C ILE A 84 -0.20 -15.57 19.92
N PRO A 85 -1.45 -15.97 19.65
CA PRO A 85 -2.14 -16.99 20.46
C PRO A 85 -1.44 -18.35 20.42
N ARG A 86 -0.86 -18.75 19.28
CA ARG A 86 -0.06 -19.97 19.17
C ARG A 86 1.23 -19.86 19.99
N ALA A 87 1.92 -18.72 19.92
CA ALA A 87 3.15 -18.49 20.67
C ALA A 87 2.90 -18.52 22.19
N ILE A 88 1.80 -17.91 22.64
CA ILE A 88 1.35 -17.95 24.04
C ILE A 88 1.09 -19.41 24.46
N TRP A 89 0.35 -20.18 23.66
CA TRP A 89 0.07 -21.59 23.98
C TRP A 89 1.35 -22.42 24.17
N THR A 90 2.30 -22.33 23.23
CA THR A 90 3.57 -23.05 23.31
C THR A 90 4.42 -22.58 24.50
N MET A 91 4.45 -21.27 24.78
CA MET A 91 5.20 -20.73 25.91
C MET A 91 4.64 -21.21 27.26
N PHE A 92 3.32 -21.25 27.40
CA PHE A 92 2.68 -21.79 28.61
C PHE A 92 2.88 -23.30 28.75
N ASN A 93 2.77 -24.07 27.65
CA ASN A 93 2.96 -25.52 27.67
C ASN A 93 4.41 -25.94 27.96
N TRP A 94 5.40 -25.21 27.43
CA TRP A 94 6.82 -25.40 27.75
C TRP A 94 7.10 -25.30 29.25
N ARG A 95 6.32 -24.49 29.97
CA ARG A 95 6.48 -24.27 31.41
C ARG A 95 5.84 -25.38 32.27
N THR A 96 5.08 -26.29 31.66
CA THR A 96 4.40 -27.39 32.37
C THR A 96 5.18 -28.71 32.35
N ASP A 97 6.23 -28.84 31.53
CA ASP A 97 7.11 -30.04 31.45
C ASP A 97 8.32 -30.03 32.41
N THR A 98 8.14 -29.47 33.61
CA THR A 98 9.04 -29.62 34.80
C THR A 98 8.18 -29.76 36.04
#